data_AF-A0A8T0HK32-F1
#
_entry.id   AF-A0A8T0HK32-F1
#
_cell.length_a   1.000
_cell.length_b   1.000
_cell.length_c   1.000
_cell.angle_alpha   90.00
_cell.angle_beta   90.00
_cell.angle_gamma   90.00
#
_symmetry.space_group_name_H-M   'P 1'
#
loop_
_entity.id
_entity.type
_entity.pdbx_description
1 polymer ?
#
loop_
_entity_poly.entity_id
_entity_poly.type
_entity_poly.pdbx_seq_one_letter_code
_entity_poly.pdbx_strand_id
1 'polypeptide(L)'
;MATLMRPFSAVAHKVAVRASASVCSNPKSRASPRASVAPASSIGATSCSFSFRGNSLQGSSGSRFYGQSGRLFGLRRGVAVRPTRLAGEGGARSMFTGLVEEMGNVKDVRVLDDGGFEMTIEAGIVLENVSLGDSIAVNGTCLTVTRFDSSSFTVGLAPETLRKTSLGECSSGSPVNLERSLLPSTRLGGHFVQGHVDGTGTIADFRPEEDSLWVTIKTTPEILKYIVPKGYIAVDGTSLTVVDVLDNESSFTFMLVAYTQQKVILSGKKVGAKVNLEVDILGKYVERMLQGYKTPVPAV
;
A
#
# COMPACT_ATOMS: atom_id res chain seq x y z
N MET A 1 -7.48 40.68 57.26
CA MET A 1 -6.65 39.60 57.85
C MET A 1 -5.93 38.89 56.73
N ALA A 2 -4.64 39.16 56.60
CA ALA A 2 -3.75 38.48 55.66
C ALA A 2 -3.53 37.02 56.09
N THR A 3 -3.46 36.10 55.14
CA THR A 3 -2.82 34.80 55.35
C THR A 3 -1.90 34.51 54.18
N LEU A 4 -0.69 34.13 54.55
CA LEU A 4 0.54 34.08 53.77
C LEU A 4 0.57 33.02 52.65
N MET A 5 1.33 33.37 51.62
CA MET A 5 1.95 32.49 50.62
C MET A 5 2.73 31.31 51.22
N ARG A 6 2.77 30.19 50.49
CA ARG A 6 3.99 29.40 50.28
C ARG A 6 4.04 28.86 48.84
N PRO A 7 5.15 29.04 48.10
CA PRO A 7 5.30 28.51 46.74
C PRO A 7 5.83 27.06 46.77
N PHE A 8 5.39 26.26 45.80
CA PHE A 8 5.95 24.94 45.52
C PHE A 8 7.32 25.08 44.85
N SER A 9 8.33 24.47 45.45
CA SER A 9 9.70 24.38 44.92
C SER A 9 9.76 23.33 43.81
N ALA A 10 10.19 23.74 42.62
CA ALA A 10 10.50 22.87 41.50
C ALA A 10 11.87 22.21 41.70
N VAL A 11 11.91 20.87 41.75
CA VAL A 11 13.15 20.09 41.73
C VAL A 11 13.51 19.83 40.26
N ALA A 12 14.46 20.59 39.74
CA ALA A 12 15.06 20.36 38.42
C ALA A 12 16.19 19.31 38.56
N HIS A 13 16.00 18.13 37.98
CA HIS A 13 17.10 17.18 37.76
C HIS A 13 17.88 17.57 36.50
N LYS A 14 19.06 18.15 36.71
CA LYS A 14 20.10 18.31 35.68
C LYS A 14 20.71 16.94 35.39
N VAL A 15 20.39 16.35 34.24
CA VAL A 15 21.20 15.29 33.63
C VAL A 15 22.19 15.97 32.68
N ALA A 16 23.45 16.01 33.09
CA ALA A 16 24.55 16.48 32.26
C ALA A 16 25.06 15.33 31.38
N VAL A 17 24.76 15.37 30.08
CA VAL A 17 25.38 14.48 29.09
C VAL A 17 26.61 15.18 28.53
N ARG A 18 27.79 14.64 28.83
CA ARG A 18 29.06 15.07 28.22
C ARG A 18 29.10 14.61 26.77
N ALA A 19 29.10 15.56 25.84
CA ALA A 19 29.48 15.33 24.45
C ALA A 19 31.01 15.19 24.35
N SER A 20 31.49 14.08 23.78
CA SER A 20 32.87 13.92 23.34
C SER A 20 32.89 14.07 21.82
N ALA A 21 33.44 15.18 21.35
CA ALA A 21 33.75 15.40 19.95
C ALA A 21 35.06 14.68 19.62
N SER A 22 35.05 13.75 18.67
CA SER A 22 36.27 13.27 18.02
C SER A 22 36.38 13.93 16.65
N VAL A 23 37.46 14.68 16.49
CA VAL A 23 37.90 15.34 15.28
C VAL A 23 38.55 14.28 14.40
N CYS A 24 38.00 14.04 13.21
CA CYS A 24 38.72 13.34 12.14
C CYS A 24 38.98 14.32 11.00
N SER A 25 40.25 14.69 10.88
CA SER A 25 40.82 15.57 9.87
C SER A 25 40.84 14.92 8.48
N ASN A 26 40.48 15.73 7.50
CA ASN A 26 40.51 15.49 6.06
C ASN A 26 41.94 15.64 5.49
N PRO A 27 42.37 14.84 4.50
CA PRO A 27 43.41 15.26 3.56
C PRO A 27 42.85 15.47 2.14
N LYS A 28 43.02 16.70 1.66
CA LYS A 28 42.89 17.13 0.26
C LYS A 28 43.90 16.41 -0.65
N SER A 29 43.47 15.98 -1.84
CA SER A 29 44.17 16.20 -3.13
C SER A 29 43.21 15.86 -4.30
N ARG A 30 42.77 16.80 -5.13
CA ARG A 30 43.37 17.51 -6.29
C ARG A 30 43.23 16.75 -7.64
N ALA A 31 42.26 17.24 -8.43
CA ALA A 31 42.20 17.39 -9.90
C ALA A 31 42.71 16.32 -10.90
N SER A 32 41.75 15.71 -11.64
CA SER A 32 41.53 15.57 -13.13
C SER A 32 42.70 15.30 -14.13
N PRO A 33 42.47 15.01 -15.44
CA PRO A 33 41.36 14.37 -16.19
C PRO A 33 41.80 13.28 -17.22
N ARG A 34 40.80 12.64 -17.88
CA ARG A 34 40.78 12.03 -19.24
C ARG A 34 41.76 10.89 -19.61
N ALA A 35 41.20 9.73 -19.96
CA ALA A 35 41.61 8.97 -21.15
C ALA A 35 40.46 8.10 -21.67
N SER A 36 40.10 8.36 -22.93
CA SER A 36 39.21 7.61 -23.81
C SER A 36 39.93 6.40 -24.41
N VAL A 37 39.37 5.19 -24.30
CA VAL A 37 39.58 4.12 -25.30
C VAL A 37 38.36 3.19 -25.34
N ALA A 38 37.80 3.01 -26.52
CA ALA A 38 37.00 1.87 -26.97
C ALA A 38 37.52 1.48 -28.37
N PRO A 39 37.17 0.34 -29.00
CA PRO A 39 36.64 -0.92 -28.47
C PRO A 39 37.49 -2.15 -28.91
N ALA A 40 37.24 -3.34 -28.36
CA ALA A 40 37.73 -4.60 -28.94
C ALA A 40 36.68 -5.72 -28.80
N SER A 41 36.05 -6.03 -29.94
CA SER A 41 35.66 -7.35 -30.48
C SER A 41 35.52 -8.57 -29.55
N SER A 42 34.31 -9.13 -29.58
CA SER A 42 33.93 -10.55 -29.78
C SER A 42 34.85 -11.67 -29.24
N ILE A 43 34.33 -12.44 -28.28
CA ILE A 43 34.41 -13.91 -28.11
C ILE A 43 33.24 -14.24 -27.16
N GLY A 44 32.23 -15.00 -27.54
CA GLY A 44 32.25 -16.46 -27.57
C GLY A 44 31.29 -17.00 -26.51
N ALA A 45 30.04 -17.24 -26.90
CA ALA A 45 29.05 -17.89 -26.08
C ALA A 45 29.49 -19.33 -25.77
N THR A 46 29.51 -19.70 -24.49
CA THR A 46 29.58 -21.11 -24.08
C THR A 46 28.47 -21.36 -23.07
N SER A 47 27.41 -22.00 -23.54
CA SER A 47 26.30 -22.50 -22.73
C SER A 47 26.75 -23.74 -21.95
N CYS A 48 26.77 -23.66 -20.63
CA CYS A 48 26.84 -24.84 -19.77
C CYS A 48 25.43 -25.39 -19.54
N SER A 49 25.05 -26.39 -20.33
CA SER A 49 23.86 -27.22 -20.13
C SER A 49 24.12 -28.23 -19.01
N PHE A 50 23.40 -28.10 -17.89
CA PHE A 50 23.32 -29.12 -16.85
C PHE A 50 22.20 -30.11 -17.20
N SER A 51 22.57 -31.35 -17.49
CA SER A 51 21.66 -32.48 -17.67
C SER A 51 21.52 -33.23 -16.35
N PHE A 52 20.32 -33.30 -15.78
CA PHE A 52 20.00 -34.29 -14.74
C PHE A 52 19.26 -35.48 -15.37
N ARG A 53 19.90 -36.65 -15.28
CA ARG A 53 19.33 -37.95 -15.63
C ARG A 53 18.23 -38.30 -14.64
N GLY A 54 17.11 -38.79 -15.18
CA GLY A 54 16.02 -39.36 -14.41
C GLY A 54 16.36 -40.71 -13.78
N ASN A 55 15.57 -41.08 -12.79
CA ASN A 55 15.45 -42.46 -12.35
C ASN A 55 13.97 -42.84 -12.33
N SER A 56 13.65 -43.83 -13.15
CA SER A 56 12.37 -44.53 -13.25
C SER A 56 12.22 -45.52 -12.09
N LEU A 57 11.02 -45.59 -11.49
CA LEU A 57 10.59 -46.78 -10.77
C LEU A 57 9.25 -47.26 -11.34
N GLN A 58 9.30 -48.46 -11.91
CA GLN A 58 8.18 -49.29 -12.28
C GLN A 58 7.52 -49.87 -11.02
N GLY A 59 6.19 -49.93 -11.02
CA GLY A 59 5.40 -50.72 -10.07
C GLY A 59 4.15 -51.24 -10.78
N SER A 60 4.18 -52.52 -11.12
CA SER A 60 3.13 -53.29 -11.80
C SER A 60 2.26 -54.07 -10.82
N SER A 61 0.94 -54.07 -11.00
CA SER A 61 -0.02 -55.20 -10.84
C SER A 61 -1.45 -54.62 -10.83
N GLY A 62 -2.30 -54.88 -11.85
CA GLY A 62 -3.22 -56.02 -11.94
C GLY A 62 -4.50 -55.71 -11.13
N SER A 63 -5.75 -55.78 -11.59
CA SER A 63 -6.41 -56.39 -12.74
C SER A 63 -7.90 -56.00 -12.68
N ARG A 64 -8.58 -55.86 -13.84
CA ARG A 64 -9.85 -56.55 -14.20
C ARG A 64 -10.59 -55.82 -15.32
N PHE A 65 -10.85 -56.62 -16.35
CA PHE A 65 -11.72 -56.39 -17.48
C PHE A 65 -13.18 -56.13 -17.06
N TYR A 66 -13.85 -55.22 -17.78
CA TYR A 66 -15.13 -55.52 -18.42
C TYR A 66 -15.27 -54.58 -19.63
N GLY A 67 -15.31 -55.16 -20.84
CA GLY A 67 -15.59 -54.42 -22.06
C GLY A 67 -17.09 -54.32 -22.29
N GLN A 68 -17.54 -53.23 -22.89
CA GLN A 68 -18.57 -53.24 -23.95
C GLN A 68 -18.44 -52.01 -24.84
N SER A 69 -18.70 -52.28 -26.12
CA SER A 69 -18.66 -51.45 -27.33
C SER A 69 -19.58 -50.23 -27.31
N GLY A 70 -19.20 -49.14 -28.01
CA GLY A 70 -20.19 -48.15 -28.43
C GLY A 70 -19.66 -46.83 -29.01
N ARG A 71 -19.49 -46.81 -30.34
CA ARG A 71 -19.71 -45.68 -31.27
C ARG A 71 -18.89 -44.37 -31.10
N LEU A 72 -18.09 -44.11 -32.14
CA LEU A 72 -17.62 -42.79 -32.56
C LEU A 72 -18.79 -41.79 -32.63
N PHE A 73 -18.69 -40.68 -31.91
CA PHE A 73 -19.42 -39.44 -32.19
C PHE A 73 -18.42 -38.28 -32.24
N GLY A 74 -18.52 -37.50 -33.33
CA GLY A 74 -17.54 -36.49 -33.71
C GLY A 74 -17.37 -35.37 -32.67
N LEU A 75 -16.11 -34.98 -32.46
CA LEU A 75 -15.76 -33.76 -31.74
C LEU A 75 -16.24 -32.54 -32.56
N ARG A 76 -17.36 -31.94 -32.16
CA ARG A 76 -17.57 -30.51 -32.38
C ARG A 76 -16.76 -29.77 -31.32
N ARG A 77 -15.85 -28.89 -31.76
CA ARG A 77 -15.12 -27.95 -30.91
C ARG A 77 -16.13 -27.12 -30.12
N GLY A 78 -16.31 -27.45 -28.84
CA GLY A 78 -17.02 -26.60 -27.89
C GLY A 78 -16.21 -25.33 -27.68
N VAL A 79 -16.81 -24.19 -28.00
CA VAL A 79 -16.32 -22.88 -27.59
C VAL A 79 -16.31 -22.89 -26.06
N ALA A 80 -15.13 -22.68 -25.45
CA ALA A 80 -15.00 -22.54 -24.02
C ALA A 80 -15.71 -21.24 -23.59
N VAL A 81 -16.97 -21.35 -23.20
CA VAL A 81 -17.68 -20.28 -22.50
C VAL A 81 -17.06 -20.19 -21.11
N ARG A 82 -16.24 -19.15 -20.89
CA ARG A 82 -15.73 -18.84 -19.56
C ARG A 82 -16.91 -18.59 -18.62
N PRO A 83 -16.89 -19.09 -17.37
CA PRO A 83 -17.95 -18.80 -16.43
C PRO A 83 -17.94 -17.29 -16.16
N THR A 84 -19.00 -16.61 -16.58
CA THR A 84 -19.35 -15.28 -16.08
C THR A 84 -19.47 -15.39 -14.58
N ARG A 85 -18.54 -14.78 -13.83
CA ARG A 85 -18.71 -14.57 -12.40
C ARG A 85 -20.01 -13.80 -12.24
N LEU A 86 -21.00 -14.45 -11.64
CA LEU A 86 -22.20 -13.78 -11.18
C LEU A 86 -21.74 -12.68 -10.22
N ALA A 87 -22.03 -11.43 -10.56
CA ALA A 87 -21.95 -10.30 -9.66
C ALA A 87 -22.99 -10.54 -8.54
N GLY A 88 -22.59 -11.29 -7.52
CA GLY A 88 -23.34 -11.42 -6.28
C GLY A 88 -23.04 -10.23 -5.40
N GLU A 89 -24.08 -9.67 -4.79
CA GLU A 89 -24.06 -8.64 -3.74
C GLU A 89 -23.35 -9.12 -2.46
N GLY A 90 -22.07 -9.43 -2.57
CA GLY A 90 -21.16 -9.61 -1.47
C GLY A 90 -19.96 -8.73 -1.76
N GLY A 91 -19.73 -7.70 -0.94
CA GLY A 91 -18.54 -6.85 -1.05
C GLY A 91 -17.33 -7.74 -1.25
N ALA A 92 -16.70 -7.64 -2.42
CA ALA A 92 -15.51 -8.39 -2.73
C ALA A 92 -14.50 -8.07 -1.63
N ARG A 93 -14.18 -9.06 -0.79
CA ARG A 93 -13.13 -8.93 0.22
C ARG A 93 -11.79 -8.94 -0.51
N SER A 94 -11.45 -7.81 -1.11
CA SER A 94 -10.13 -7.57 -1.66
C SER A 94 -9.21 -7.11 -0.53
N MET A 95 -7.97 -7.59 -0.61
CA MET A 95 -6.86 -7.18 0.24
C MET A 95 -5.77 -6.65 -0.66
N PHE A 96 -4.93 -5.80 -0.12
CA PHE A 96 -3.80 -5.15 -0.77
C PHE A 96 -2.58 -5.28 0.16
N THR A 97 -1.41 -4.89 -0.33
CA THR A 97 -0.16 -4.91 0.42
C THR A 97 0.31 -3.52 0.86
N GLY A 98 -0.23 -2.48 0.22
CA GLY A 98 0.25 -1.11 0.30
C GLY A 98 1.53 -0.89 -0.51
N LEU A 99 1.86 -1.77 -1.46
CA LEU A 99 2.94 -1.57 -2.41
C LEU A 99 2.36 -1.01 -3.70
N VAL A 100 2.41 0.31 -3.83
CA VAL A 100 1.92 1.02 -5.01
C VAL A 100 2.62 0.50 -6.26
N GLU A 101 1.82 0.05 -7.25
CA GLU A 101 2.31 -0.53 -8.49
C GLU A 101 2.62 0.55 -9.53
N GLU A 102 1.79 1.58 -9.59
CA GLU A 102 1.98 2.74 -10.45
C GLU A 102 1.27 3.99 -9.93
N MET A 103 1.65 5.13 -10.51
CA MET A 103 0.90 6.37 -10.39
C MET A 103 0.07 6.58 -11.66
N GLY A 104 -1.25 6.65 -11.52
CA GLY A 104 -2.17 7.00 -12.59
C GLY A 104 -2.57 8.48 -12.55
N ASN A 105 -3.37 8.90 -13.52
CA ASN A 105 -3.92 10.25 -13.58
C ASN A 105 -5.44 10.21 -13.71
N VAL A 106 -6.15 11.01 -12.92
CA VAL A 106 -7.59 11.19 -13.09
C VAL A 106 -7.85 11.88 -14.43
N LYS A 107 -8.61 11.24 -15.31
CA LYS A 107 -8.96 11.74 -16.64
C LYS A 107 -10.28 12.51 -16.65
N ASP A 108 -11.25 12.04 -15.89
CA ASP A 108 -12.58 12.65 -15.81
C ASP A 108 -13.22 12.34 -14.44
N VAL A 109 -14.04 13.28 -13.95
CA VAL A 109 -14.85 13.12 -12.74
C VAL A 109 -16.24 13.64 -13.03
N ARG A 110 -17.25 12.78 -12.91
CA ARG A 110 -18.65 13.13 -13.11
C ARG A 110 -19.40 12.98 -11.80
N VAL A 111 -20.17 14.00 -11.45
CA VAL A 111 -21.09 13.94 -10.32
C VAL A 111 -22.37 13.24 -10.77
N LEU A 112 -22.82 12.27 -9.99
CA LEU A 112 -24.05 11.52 -10.22
C LEU A 112 -25.21 12.12 -9.42
N ASP A 113 -26.45 11.82 -9.82
CA ASP A 113 -27.66 12.37 -9.20
C ASP A 113 -27.85 11.97 -7.73
N ASP A 114 -27.24 10.85 -7.31
CA ASP A 114 -27.24 10.35 -5.93
C ASP A 114 -26.16 11.01 -5.04
N GLY A 115 -25.39 11.96 -5.60
CA GLY A 115 -24.28 12.64 -4.93
C GLY A 115 -22.98 11.83 -4.90
N GLY A 116 -22.93 10.66 -5.54
CA GLY A 116 -21.72 9.90 -5.79
C GLY A 116 -20.92 10.45 -6.98
N PHE A 117 -19.68 10.00 -7.14
CA PHE A 117 -18.87 10.33 -8.30
C PHE A 117 -18.65 9.11 -9.18
N GLU A 118 -18.54 9.34 -10.49
CA GLU A 118 -17.93 8.41 -11.43
C GLU A 118 -16.57 8.98 -11.84
N MET A 119 -15.49 8.25 -11.55
CA MET A 119 -14.12 8.70 -11.80
C MET A 119 -13.46 7.79 -12.84
N THR A 120 -12.92 8.39 -13.89
CA THR A 120 -12.11 7.68 -14.90
C THR A 120 -10.64 8.00 -14.69
N ILE A 121 -9.80 6.97 -14.65
CA ILE A 121 -8.38 7.06 -14.31
C ILE A 121 -7.58 6.43 -15.45
N GLU A 122 -6.61 7.18 -15.97
CA GLU A 122 -5.59 6.71 -16.88
C GLU A 122 -4.54 5.88 -16.12
N ALA A 123 -4.24 4.69 -16.63
CA ALA A 123 -3.38 3.72 -15.99
C ALA A 123 -2.77 2.76 -17.04
N GLY A 124 -1.74 2.01 -16.66
CA GLY A 124 -1.08 1.03 -17.52
C GLY A 124 -0.96 -0.33 -16.85
N ILE A 125 -0.14 -0.40 -15.81
CA ILE A 125 0.21 -1.65 -15.11
C ILE A 125 -1.02 -2.30 -14.47
N VAL A 126 -1.89 -1.53 -13.81
CA VAL A 126 -3.06 -2.11 -13.11
C VAL A 126 -4.17 -2.59 -14.06
N LEU A 127 -4.10 -2.22 -15.34
CA LEU A 127 -5.02 -2.72 -16.37
C LEU A 127 -4.63 -4.12 -16.89
N GLU A 128 -3.42 -4.58 -16.61
CA GLU A 128 -3.00 -5.92 -17.01
C GLU A 128 -3.85 -6.98 -16.29
N ASN A 129 -4.58 -7.76 -17.08
CA ASN A 129 -5.53 -8.80 -16.64
C ASN A 129 -6.71 -8.30 -15.79
N VAL A 130 -7.06 -7.01 -15.91
CA VAL A 130 -8.24 -6.46 -15.23
C VAL A 130 -9.53 -7.03 -15.80
N SER A 131 -10.51 -7.24 -14.94
CA SER A 131 -11.87 -7.64 -15.28
C SER A 131 -12.90 -6.71 -14.63
N LEU A 132 -14.10 -6.65 -15.20
CA LEU A 132 -15.21 -5.95 -14.56
C LEU A 132 -15.51 -6.58 -13.21
N GLY A 133 -15.69 -5.73 -12.19
CA GLY A 133 -15.90 -6.16 -10.81
C GLY A 133 -14.61 -6.40 -10.02
N ASP A 134 -13.42 -6.27 -10.63
CA ASP A 134 -12.16 -6.33 -9.89
C ASP A 134 -12.00 -5.10 -8.99
N SER A 135 -11.23 -5.28 -7.91
CA SER A 135 -10.90 -4.22 -6.96
C SER A 135 -9.52 -3.64 -7.22
N ILE A 136 -9.45 -2.32 -7.33
CA ILE A 136 -8.21 -1.53 -7.43
C ILE A 136 -8.23 -0.50 -6.31
N ALA A 137 -7.13 -0.41 -5.55
CA ALA A 137 -6.94 0.63 -4.57
C ALA A 137 -6.50 1.92 -5.27
N VAL A 138 -7.28 3.00 -5.09
CA VAL A 138 -6.98 4.35 -5.58
C VAL A 138 -6.68 5.24 -4.38
N ASN A 139 -5.44 5.71 -4.25
CA ASN A 139 -4.93 6.35 -3.02
C ASN A 139 -5.28 5.55 -1.75
N GLY A 140 -5.18 4.22 -1.82
CA GLY A 140 -5.54 3.33 -0.70
C GLY A 140 -7.05 3.18 -0.46
N THR A 141 -7.90 3.63 -1.37
CA THR A 141 -9.35 3.38 -1.31
C THR A 141 -9.70 2.24 -2.24
N CYS A 142 -10.22 1.14 -1.71
CA CYS A 142 -10.69 0.02 -2.53
C CYS A 142 -11.90 0.45 -3.35
N LEU A 143 -11.78 0.38 -4.68
CA LEU A 143 -12.85 0.72 -5.62
C LEU A 143 -13.04 -0.38 -6.66
N THR A 144 -14.27 -0.55 -7.10
CA THR A 144 -14.66 -1.59 -8.06
C THR A 144 -14.64 -1.06 -9.48
N VAL A 145 -13.95 -1.75 -10.38
CA VAL A 145 -13.89 -1.42 -11.80
C VAL A 145 -15.26 -1.66 -12.46
N THR A 146 -15.87 -0.59 -12.97
CA THR A 146 -17.18 -0.64 -13.65
C THR A 146 -17.06 -0.58 -15.17
N ARG A 147 -15.98 0.01 -15.69
CA ARG A 147 -15.61 0.03 -17.12
C ARG A 147 -14.09 0.10 -17.25
N PHE A 148 -13.53 -0.37 -18.35
CA PHE A 148 -12.13 -0.16 -18.68
C PHE A 148 -11.88 -0.31 -20.19
N ASP A 149 -10.77 0.26 -20.64
CA ASP A 149 -10.20 0.08 -21.97
C ASP A 149 -8.68 -0.21 -21.85
N SER A 150 -7.93 -0.08 -22.94
CA SER A 150 -6.48 -0.36 -22.96
C SER A 150 -5.62 0.66 -22.19
N SER A 151 -6.19 1.78 -21.76
CA SER A 151 -5.47 2.94 -21.21
C SER A 151 -6.14 3.55 -19.98
N SER A 152 -7.37 3.17 -19.66
CA SER A 152 -8.09 3.72 -18.52
C SER A 152 -9.11 2.75 -17.94
N PHE A 153 -9.49 3.00 -16.69
CA PHE A 153 -10.61 2.35 -16.03
C PHE A 153 -11.51 3.38 -15.34
N THR A 154 -12.77 3.00 -15.12
CA THR A 154 -13.77 3.81 -14.43
C THR A 154 -14.21 3.09 -13.16
N VAL A 155 -14.42 3.88 -12.10
CA VAL A 155 -14.91 3.44 -10.80
C VAL A 155 -16.03 4.35 -10.32
N GLY A 156 -16.94 3.79 -9.52
CA GLY A 156 -17.96 4.54 -8.78
C GLY A 156 -17.52 4.82 -7.35
N LEU A 157 -17.75 6.03 -6.86
CA LEU A 157 -17.46 6.46 -5.50
C LEU A 157 -18.76 6.84 -4.82
N ALA A 158 -19.09 6.13 -3.74
CA ALA A 158 -20.26 6.45 -2.93
C ALA A 158 -20.04 7.76 -2.14
N PRO A 159 -21.12 8.46 -1.74
CA PRO A 159 -21.01 9.68 -0.92
C PRO A 159 -20.19 9.49 0.37
N GLU A 160 -20.24 8.32 1.00
CA GLU A 160 -19.44 8.04 2.19
C GLU A 160 -17.93 8.00 1.87
N THR A 161 -17.55 7.36 0.77
CA THR A 161 -16.17 7.34 0.28
C THR A 161 -15.65 8.75 0.04
N LEU A 162 -16.47 9.62 -0.58
CA LEU A 162 -16.11 11.01 -0.84
C LEU A 162 -15.91 11.83 0.46
N ARG A 163 -16.68 11.55 1.51
CA ARG A 163 -16.54 12.22 2.81
C ARG A 163 -15.34 11.74 3.61
N LYS A 164 -15.01 10.44 3.51
CA LYS A 164 -13.97 9.80 4.31
C LYS A 164 -12.57 9.86 3.69
N THR A 165 -12.48 10.18 2.40
CA THR A 165 -11.22 10.16 1.65
C THR A 165 -10.92 11.52 1.02
N SER A 166 -9.70 11.66 0.49
CA SER A 166 -9.25 12.79 -0.32
C SER A 166 -9.78 12.75 -1.76
N LEU A 167 -10.45 11.66 -2.18
CA LEU A 167 -10.89 11.48 -3.57
C LEU A 167 -11.96 12.49 -4.00
N GLY A 168 -12.69 13.09 -3.06
CA GLY A 168 -13.62 14.17 -3.35
C GLY A 168 -12.94 15.48 -3.79
N GLU A 169 -11.63 15.63 -3.57
CA GLU A 169 -10.83 16.79 -4.00
C GLU A 169 -10.14 16.54 -5.36
N CYS A 170 -10.21 15.32 -5.88
CA CYS A 170 -9.60 14.98 -7.16
C CYS A 170 -10.38 15.61 -8.32
N SER A 171 -9.62 16.11 -9.28
CA SER A 171 -10.09 16.65 -10.56
C SER A 171 -9.25 16.12 -11.71
N SER A 172 -9.66 16.38 -12.95
CA SER A 172 -8.87 16.00 -14.14
C SER A 172 -7.42 16.47 -14.02
N GLY A 173 -6.47 15.56 -14.26
CA GLY A 173 -5.03 15.76 -14.10
C GLY A 173 -4.49 15.47 -12.70
N SER A 174 -5.33 15.12 -11.72
CA SER A 174 -4.86 14.75 -10.39
C SER A 174 -4.12 13.41 -10.42
N PRO A 175 -2.89 13.33 -9.86
CA PRO A 175 -2.17 12.06 -9.79
C PRO A 175 -2.75 11.19 -8.65
N VAL A 176 -2.78 9.88 -8.86
CA VAL A 176 -3.27 8.90 -7.87
C VAL A 176 -2.35 7.68 -7.79
N ASN A 177 -2.15 7.15 -6.59
CA ASN A 177 -1.50 5.85 -6.37
C ASN A 177 -2.47 4.72 -6.73
N LEU A 178 -1.98 3.70 -7.44
CA LEU A 178 -2.77 2.55 -7.86
C LEU A 178 -2.13 1.22 -7.41
N GLU A 179 -2.93 0.31 -6.91
CA GLU A 179 -2.55 -1.07 -6.55
C GLU A 179 -3.71 -2.03 -6.84
N ARG A 180 -3.45 -3.16 -7.49
CA ARG A 180 -4.43 -4.23 -7.72
C ARG A 180 -4.63 -5.05 -6.45
N SER A 181 -5.80 -5.67 -6.34
CA SER A 181 -6.05 -6.62 -5.27
C SER A 181 -5.10 -7.82 -5.31
N LEU A 182 -4.69 -8.27 -4.12
CA LEU A 182 -3.73 -9.34 -3.89
C LEU A 182 -4.25 -10.69 -4.41
N LEU A 183 -3.43 -11.40 -5.19
CA LEU A 183 -3.66 -12.83 -5.45
C LEU A 183 -3.14 -13.69 -4.29
N PRO A 184 -3.75 -14.85 -3.99
CA PRO A 184 -3.27 -15.76 -2.93
C PRO A 184 -1.80 -16.20 -3.08
N SER A 185 -1.26 -16.17 -4.30
CA SER A 185 0.12 -16.54 -4.61
C SER A 185 1.12 -15.37 -4.53
N THR A 186 0.66 -14.17 -4.21
CA THR A 186 1.49 -12.95 -4.21
C THR A 186 2.31 -12.85 -2.92
N ARG A 187 3.49 -12.24 -2.99
CA ARG A 187 4.27 -11.90 -1.81
C ARG A 187 3.65 -10.71 -1.09
N LEU A 188 3.41 -10.85 0.21
CA LEU A 188 3.00 -9.73 1.08
C LEU A 188 4.25 -8.96 1.52
N GLY A 189 4.68 -7.98 0.71
CA GLY A 189 5.90 -7.21 0.97
C GLY A 189 5.68 -5.95 1.83
N GLY A 190 4.44 -5.49 1.99
CA GLY A 190 4.05 -4.47 2.96
C GLY A 190 3.33 -5.10 4.15
N HIS A 191 2.11 -4.64 4.42
CA HIS A 191 1.23 -5.20 5.45
C HIS A 191 -0.18 -5.44 4.91
N PHE A 192 -1.09 -5.95 5.74
CA PHE A 192 -2.48 -6.14 5.33
C PHE A 192 -3.19 -4.80 5.21
N VAL A 193 -3.38 -4.35 3.98
CA VAL A 193 -4.18 -3.17 3.64
C VAL A 193 -5.51 -3.65 3.08
N GLN A 194 -6.64 -3.20 3.62
CA GLN A 194 -7.98 -3.54 3.13
C GLN A 194 -8.45 -2.59 2.03
N GLY A 195 -7.87 -1.39 1.97
CA GLY A 195 -8.38 -0.29 1.17
C GLY A 195 -9.60 0.38 1.80
N HIS A 196 -9.75 0.26 3.11
CA HIS A 196 -10.86 0.81 3.90
C HIS A 196 -10.34 1.98 4.74
N VAL A 197 -10.22 3.13 4.07
CA VAL A 197 -9.71 4.38 4.67
C VAL A 197 -10.53 4.77 5.90
N ASP A 198 -9.85 4.95 7.03
CA ASP A 198 -10.47 5.34 8.31
C ASP A 198 -10.83 6.83 8.34
N GLY A 199 -10.02 7.63 7.66
CA GLY A 199 -10.19 9.06 7.53
C GLY A 199 -8.99 9.68 6.83
N THR A 200 -8.77 10.95 7.09
CA THR A 200 -7.71 11.71 6.41
C THR A 200 -6.78 12.38 7.40
N GLY A 201 -5.54 12.56 6.96
CA GLY A 201 -4.54 13.37 7.63
C GLY A 201 -4.15 14.57 6.77
N THR A 202 -3.37 15.46 7.35
CA THR A 202 -2.76 16.61 6.66
C THR A 202 -1.25 16.54 6.79
N ILE A 203 -0.54 16.75 5.69
CA ILE A 203 0.92 16.85 5.70
C ILE A 203 1.32 18.12 6.46
N ALA A 204 2.00 17.96 7.58
CA ALA A 204 2.42 19.06 8.44
C ALA A 204 3.85 19.54 8.11
N ASP A 205 4.74 18.63 7.72
CA ASP A 205 6.14 18.97 7.42
C ASP A 205 6.78 17.98 6.45
N PHE A 206 7.77 18.49 5.71
CA PHE A 206 8.69 17.72 4.87
C PHE A 206 10.12 18.16 5.20
N ARG A 207 10.95 17.23 5.68
CA ARG A 207 12.35 17.52 6.04
C ARG A 207 13.30 16.53 5.37
N PRO A 208 14.08 16.95 4.37
CA PRO A 208 15.08 16.10 3.74
C PRO A 208 16.16 15.66 4.74
N GLU A 209 16.62 14.42 4.63
CA GLU A 209 17.76 13.85 5.35
C GLU A 209 18.51 12.92 4.39
N GLU A 210 19.63 13.42 3.86
CA GLU A 210 20.38 12.77 2.78
C GLU A 210 19.49 12.48 1.56
N ASP A 211 19.32 11.21 1.18
CA ASP A 211 18.47 10.76 0.07
C ASP A 211 17.03 10.45 0.51
N SER A 212 16.76 10.55 1.81
CA SER A 212 15.50 10.20 2.44
C SER A 212 14.72 11.45 2.82
N LEU A 213 13.41 11.30 2.98
CA LEU A 213 12.51 12.41 3.27
C LEU A 213 11.70 12.09 4.52
N TRP A 214 11.90 12.86 5.58
CA TRP A 214 11.00 12.86 6.73
C TRP A 214 9.68 13.51 6.35
N VAL A 215 8.59 12.87 6.76
CA VAL A 215 7.23 13.37 6.59
C VAL A 215 6.54 13.34 7.94
N THR A 216 5.91 14.44 8.30
CA THR A 216 5.04 14.54 9.48
C THR A 216 3.60 14.67 9.03
N ILE A 217 2.73 13.79 9.52
CA ILE A 217 1.30 13.83 9.25
C ILE A 217 0.55 14.15 10.53
N LYS A 218 -0.32 15.16 10.47
CA LYS A 218 -1.30 15.45 11.53
C LYS A 218 -2.61 14.75 11.23
N THR A 219 -3.23 14.15 12.24
CA THR A 219 -4.51 13.45 12.14
C THR A 219 -5.33 13.64 13.42
N THR A 220 -6.51 13.03 13.49
CA THR A 220 -7.37 13.11 14.69
C THR A 220 -6.93 12.09 15.75
N PRO A 221 -7.18 12.35 17.04
CA PRO A 221 -6.86 11.40 18.12
C PRO A 221 -7.51 10.01 17.93
N GLU A 222 -8.68 9.95 17.30
CA GLU A 222 -9.41 8.70 17.04
C GLU A 222 -8.68 7.78 16.07
N ILE A 223 -7.93 8.33 15.12
CA ILE A 223 -7.05 7.59 14.21
C ILE A 223 -5.71 7.32 14.90
N LEU A 224 -5.15 8.34 15.55
CA LEU A 224 -3.81 8.29 16.14
C LEU A 224 -3.65 7.19 17.20
N LYS A 225 -4.69 6.89 17.97
CA LYS A 225 -4.66 5.83 19.00
C LYS A 225 -4.33 4.42 18.47
N TYR A 226 -4.44 4.19 17.16
CA TYR A 226 -4.08 2.92 16.52
C TYR A 226 -2.68 2.92 15.90
N ILE A 227 -1.97 4.06 15.96
CA ILE A 227 -0.65 4.24 15.37
C ILE A 227 0.37 4.08 16.49
N VAL A 228 1.37 3.22 16.28
CA VAL A 228 2.44 2.94 17.25
C VAL A 228 3.82 3.07 16.59
N PRO A 229 4.86 3.51 17.33
CA PRO A 229 6.23 3.49 16.82
C PRO A 229 6.63 2.11 16.30
N LYS A 230 7.30 2.06 15.15
CA LYS A 230 7.66 0.83 14.41
C LYS A 230 6.48 -0.02 13.93
N GLY A 231 5.25 0.46 14.08
CA GLY A 231 4.06 -0.14 13.48
C GLY A 231 3.91 0.20 11.99
N TYR A 232 2.96 -0.45 11.34
CA TYR A 232 2.58 -0.14 9.97
C TYR A 232 1.41 0.85 9.90
N ILE A 233 1.39 1.61 8.81
CA ILE A 233 0.26 2.45 8.41
C ILE A 233 0.22 2.54 6.88
N ALA A 234 -0.97 2.64 6.29
CA ALA A 234 -1.11 2.99 4.89
C ALA A 234 -1.46 4.48 4.72
N VAL A 235 -0.61 5.22 4.01
CA VAL A 235 -0.84 6.63 3.65
C VAL A 235 -1.01 6.74 2.15
N ASP A 236 -2.17 7.19 1.68
CA ASP A 236 -2.57 7.14 0.27
C ASP A 236 -2.34 5.74 -0.36
N GLY A 237 -2.58 4.68 0.41
CA GLY A 237 -2.35 3.30 -0.01
C GLY A 237 -0.90 2.87 -0.01
N THR A 238 0.04 3.69 0.46
CA THR A 238 1.45 3.31 0.60
C THR A 238 1.69 2.75 2.00
N SER A 239 2.13 1.51 2.10
CA SER A 239 2.55 0.85 3.34
C SER A 239 3.85 1.47 3.83
N LEU A 240 3.83 2.03 5.04
CA LEU A 240 4.93 2.76 5.64
C LEU A 240 5.16 2.31 7.08
N THR A 241 6.39 2.45 7.55
CA THR A 241 6.76 2.20 8.94
C THR A 241 6.76 3.51 9.71
N VAL A 242 5.95 3.58 10.76
CA VAL A 242 5.90 4.72 11.68
C VAL A 242 7.23 4.81 12.43
N VAL A 243 7.79 6.01 12.51
CA VAL A 243 9.01 6.25 13.30
C VAL A 243 8.64 6.79 14.67
N ASP A 244 7.99 7.95 14.74
CA ASP A 244 7.55 8.57 15.99
C ASP A 244 6.04 8.82 15.99
N VAL A 245 5.46 8.83 17.18
CA VAL A 245 4.08 9.25 17.45
C VAL A 245 4.15 10.40 18.46
N LEU A 246 3.52 11.53 18.12
CA LEU A 246 3.56 12.78 18.87
C LEU A 246 2.15 13.10 19.36
N ASP A 247 1.74 12.47 20.45
CA ASP A 247 0.37 12.55 20.98
C ASP A 247 -0.11 13.99 21.21
N ASN A 248 0.75 14.85 21.78
CA ASN A 248 0.43 16.25 22.10
C ASN A 248 0.14 17.10 20.86
N GLU A 249 0.67 16.70 19.69
CA GLU A 249 0.49 17.41 18.42
C GLU A 249 -0.56 16.74 17.52
N SER A 250 -1.06 15.59 17.96
CA SER A 250 -1.87 14.67 17.20
C SER A 250 -1.24 14.29 15.85
N SER A 251 0.06 14.00 15.86
CA SER A 251 0.85 13.73 14.66
C SER A 251 1.71 12.48 14.78
N PHE A 252 2.17 11.97 13.64
CA PHE A 252 3.12 10.87 13.55
C PHE A 252 4.08 11.12 12.39
N THR A 253 5.23 10.44 12.43
CA THR A 253 6.29 10.61 11.43
C THR A 253 6.63 9.29 10.76
N PHE A 254 7.16 9.39 9.54
CA PHE A 254 7.82 8.29 8.84
C PHE A 254 8.87 8.85 7.89
N MET A 255 9.72 7.96 7.36
CA MET A 255 10.70 8.28 6.33
C MET A 255 10.34 7.63 5.01
N LEU A 256 10.40 8.40 3.93
CA LEU A 256 10.35 7.89 2.57
C LEU A 256 11.77 7.72 2.04
N VAL A 257 12.13 6.49 1.69
CA VAL A 257 13.39 6.20 0.99
C VAL A 257 13.32 6.69 -0.45
N ALA A 258 14.47 6.99 -1.05
CA ALA A 258 14.58 7.56 -2.41
C ALA A 258 13.79 6.78 -3.47
N TYR A 259 13.79 5.44 -3.38
CA TYR A 259 13.00 4.59 -4.30
C TYR A 259 11.50 4.86 -4.20
N THR A 260 10.94 4.86 -2.98
CA THR A 260 9.51 5.09 -2.76
C THR A 260 9.09 6.50 -3.17
N GLN A 261 9.94 7.50 -2.92
CA GLN A 261 9.68 8.88 -3.34
C GLN A 261 9.40 9.00 -4.85
N GLN A 262 9.94 8.12 -5.70
CA GLN A 262 9.71 8.13 -7.15
C GLN A 262 8.49 7.31 -7.58
N LYS A 263 7.90 6.53 -6.67
CA LYS A 263 6.87 5.54 -6.96
C LYS A 263 5.50 5.90 -6.40
N VAL A 264 5.41 6.93 -5.56
CA VAL A 264 4.16 7.34 -4.92
C VAL A 264 3.95 8.84 -5.03
N ILE A 265 2.69 9.26 -5.08
CA ILE A 265 2.32 10.69 -5.23
C ILE A 265 2.71 11.56 -4.04
N LEU A 266 2.93 10.94 -2.87
CA LEU A 266 3.12 11.63 -1.59
C LEU A 266 4.30 12.60 -1.61
N SER A 267 5.41 12.24 -2.28
CA SER A 267 6.60 13.09 -2.40
C SER A 267 6.37 14.37 -3.22
N GLY A 268 5.39 14.36 -4.13
CA GLY A 268 5.00 15.51 -4.94
C GLY A 268 3.93 16.40 -4.30
N LYS A 269 3.34 15.98 -3.18
CA LYS A 269 2.37 16.78 -2.44
C LYS A 269 3.05 17.93 -1.69
N LYS A 270 2.25 18.93 -1.29
CA LYS A 270 2.71 20.09 -0.51
C LYS A 270 2.29 19.95 0.94
N VAL A 271 2.99 20.65 1.84
CA VAL A 271 2.51 20.89 3.20
C VAL A 271 1.10 21.49 3.14
N GLY A 272 0.21 21.00 4.01
CA GLY A 272 -1.22 21.32 4.02
C GLY A 272 -2.07 20.41 3.13
N ALA A 273 -1.48 19.55 2.29
CA ALA A 273 -2.25 18.63 1.47
C ALA A 273 -2.84 17.47 2.29
N LYS A 274 -4.03 17.04 1.88
CA LYS A 274 -4.76 15.93 2.47
C LYS A 274 -4.23 14.58 1.98
N VAL A 275 -4.21 13.59 2.88
CA VAL A 275 -3.83 12.20 2.59
C VAL A 275 -4.85 11.23 3.19
N ASN A 276 -5.08 10.11 2.53
CA ASN A 276 -5.90 9.02 3.06
C ASN A 276 -5.10 8.22 4.08
N LEU A 277 -5.72 7.88 5.21
CA LEU A 277 -5.11 7.08 6.26
C LEU A 277 -5.92 5.80 6.51
N GLU A 278 -5.24 4.65 6.42
CA GLU A 278 -5.74 3.38 6.91
C GLU A 278 -4.76 2.86 7.97
N VAL A 279 -5.25 2.65 9.20
CA VAL A 279 -4.43 2.10 10.28
C VAL A 279 -4.40 0.58 10.19
N ASP A 280 -3.35 -0.03 10.74
CA ASP A 280 -3.24 -1.49 10.78
C ASP A 280 -4.46 -2.09 11.50
N ILE A 281 -5.18 -2.95 10.78
CA ILE A 281 -6.39 -3.62 11.24
C ILE A 281 -6.16 -4.41 12.54
N LEU A 282 -4.93 -4.89 12.77
CA LEU A 282 -4.55 -5.58 14.01
C LEU A 282 -4.83 -4.72 15.25
N GLY A 283 -4.58 -3.40 15.20
CA GLY A 283 -4.85 -2.49 16.30
C GLY A 283 -6.34 -2.45 16.70
N LYS A 284 -7.24 -2.44 15.70
CA LYS A 284 -8.69 -2.46 15.92
C LYS A 284 -9.17 -3.80 16.50
N TYR A 285 -8.63 -4.92 16.01
CA TYR A 285 -8.96 -6.23 16.57
C TYR A 285 -8.50 -6.35 18.03
N VAL A 286 -7.30 -5.90 18.35
CA VAL A 286 -6.78 -5.88 19.73
C VAL A 286 -7.67 -5.03 20.63
N GLU A 287 -8.03 -3.81 20.21
CA GLU A 287 -8.94 -2.96 20.99
C GLU A 287 -10.29 -3.64 21.23
N ARG A 288 -10.90 -4.23 20.18
CA ARG A 288 -12.19 -4.91 20.28
C ARG A 288 -12.13 -6.11 21.22
N MET A 289 -11.06 -6.89 21.19
CA MET A 289 -10.84 -8.02 22.11
C MET A 289 -10.74 -7.53 23.55
N LEU A 290 -9.91 -6.50 23.81
CA LEU A 290 -9.72 -5.94 25.15
C LEU A 290 -11.00 -5.30 25.74
N GLN A 291 -11.86 -4.72 24.90
CA GLN A 291 -13.18 -4.23 25.34
C GLN A 291 -14.11 -5.37 25.79
N GLY A 292 -14.04 -6.53 25.13
CA GLY A 292 -14.79 -7.72 25.53
C GLY A 292 -14.45 -8.18 26.95
N TYR A 293 -13.18 -8.09 27.35
CA TYR A 293 -12.72 -8.44 28.71
C TYR A 293 -13.13 -7.42 29.79
N LYS A 294 -13.45 -6.17 29.42
CA LYS A 294 -13.91 -5.15 30.38
C LYS A 294 -15.40 -5.31 30.75
N THR A 295 -16.15 -6.11 30.01
CA THR A 295 -17.57 -6.34 30.28
C THR A 295 -17.68 -7.58 31.17
N PRO A 296 -18.16 -7.48 32.44
CA PRO A 296 -18.35 -8.66 33.28
C PRO A 296 -19.28 -9.64 32.56
N VAL A 297 -18.83 -10.88 32.38
CA VAL A 297 -19.75 -11.97 32.01
C VAL A 297 -20.77 -12.07 33.14
N PRO A 298 -22.09 -11.98 32.89
CA PRO A 298 -23.08 -12.23 33.92
C PRO A 298 -22.80 -13.62 34.50
N ALA A 299 -22.62 -13.71 35.82
CA ALA A 299 -22.54 -15.00 36.48
C ALA A 299 -23.85 -15.74 36.19
N VAL A 300 -23.74 -16.93 35.58
CA VAL A 300 -24.85 -17.84 35.29
C VAL A 300 -25.30 -18.50 36.58
#